data_AF-A0A941NVK2-F1
#
_entry.id   AF-A0A941NVK2-F1
#
_cell.length_a   1.000
_cell.length_b   1.000
_cell.length_c   1.000
_cell.angle_alpha   90.00
_cell.angle_beta   90.00
_cell.angle_gamma   90.00
#
_symmetry.space_group_name_H-M   'P 1'
#
loop_
_entity.id
_entity.type
_entity.pdbx_description
1 polymer ?
#
loop_
_entity_poly.entity_id
_entity_poly.type
_entity_poly.pdbx_seq_one_letter_code
_entity_poly.pdbx_strand_id
1 'polypeptide(L)'
;MKNYSVQSVLDWLETKNYLTQRRFAEAYVLSHANMTKLPLYVHFLMGVGAMLGFICVMGFLFTTIIHYDDIVSLFSVGFISMLLALLAYYTCRYKTPIWQSLGLQSALILMIVGKVLVVMGFEQLANHSLIPLRVEWAITLGILLVTLPTYVLFPNPIDRFLSSTATLTSLLYNSLFLYSTNVTFFGYFCLLMFLAGFLFIWRNKSLSWSSLNYALVITLCESVLLLPFFSDPSYLKVPSFAFNGVLGIALIFLCLILAQEKRQLFGISTLLACLAVLALAFVSTPGILLALGLLILGYAKHEMALNIIGGAFLCLFLILFYYELPFTLDYKAALLISTGVIMLAIRLFVKLMRWDDSES
;
A
#
# COMPACT_ATOMS: atom_id res chain seq x y z
N MET A 1 13.17 -7.75 -24.40
CA MET A 1 14.37 -8.49 -23.92
C MET A 1 14.22 -9.94 -24.38
N LYS A 2 15.20 -10.53 -25.08
CA LYS A 2 15.12 -11.94 -25.51
C LYS A 2 15.01 -12.84 -24.28
N ASN A 3 13.95 -13.64 -24.20
CA ASN A 3 13.75 -14.63 -23.13
C ASN A 3 14.76 -15.77 -23.33
N TYR A 4 15.97 -15.59 -22.80
CA TYR A 4 16.92 -16.70 -22.69
C TYR A 4 16.37 -17.68 -21.67
N SER A 5 16.12 -18.92 -22.08
CA SER A 5 15.77 -19.98 -21.14
C SER A 5 16.93 -20.17 -20.17
N VAL A 6 16.63 -20.49 -18.91
CA VAL A 6 17.65 -20.75 -17.88
C VAL A 6 18.70 -21.77 -18.37
N GLN A 7 18.26 -22.76 -19.15
CA GLN A 7 19.12 -23.74 -19.80
C GLN A 7 20.09 -23.11 -20.81
N SER A 8 19.62 -22.21 -21.68
CA SER A 8 20.47 -21.52 -22.66
C SER A 8 21.56 -20.65 -22.02
N VAL A 9 21.30 -20.08 -20.83
CA VAL A 9 22.28 -19.30 -20.07
C VAL A 9 23.32 -20.21 -19.44
N LEU A 10 22.90 -21.37 -18.90
CA LEU A 10 23.82 -22.37 -18.35
C LEU A 10 24.73 -22.98 -19.41
N ASP A 11 24.18 -23.30 -20.59
CA ASP A 11 24.95 -23.80 -21.74
C ASP A 11 25.96 -22.74 -22.24
N TRP A 12 25.57 -21.46 -22.23
CA TRP A 12 26.46 -20.36 -22.60
C TRP A 12 27.60 -20.15 -21.58
N LEU A 13 27.32 -20.29 -20.28
CA LEU A 13 28.34 -20.17 -19.24
C LEU A 13 29.31 -21.35 -19.22
N GLU A 14 28.83 -22.54 -19.55
CA GLU A 14 29.66 -23.75 -19.71
C GLU A 14 30.60 -23.62 -20.92
N THR A 15 30.07 -23.20 -22.08
CA THR A 15 30.88 -22.97 -23.29
C THR A 15 31.95 -21.88 -23.13
N LYS A 16 31.76 -20.96 -22.19
CA LYS A 16 32.74 -19.92 -21.83
C LYS A 16 33.70 -20.31 -20.70
N ASN A 17 33.66 -21.55 -20.21
CA ASN A 17 34.50 -22.05 -19.10
C ASN A 17 34.33 -21.30 -17.76
N TYR A 18 33.24 -20.55 -17.58
CA TYR A 18 32.93 -19.89 -16.30
C TYR A 18 32.26 -20.83 -15.30
N LEU A 19 31.86 -22.02 -15.74
CA LEU A 19 31.05 -22.95 -14.96
C LEU A 19 31.73 -24.33 -14.95
N THR A 20 32.52 -24.61 -13.91
CA THR A 20 33.27 -25.86 -13.75
C THR A 20 32.41 -27.04 -13.28
N GLN A 21 31.23 -26.80 -12.71
CA GLN A 21 30.34 -27.85 -12.20
C GLN A 21 28.87 -27.56 -12.54
N ARG A 22 28.48 -27.86 -13.79
CA ARG A 22 27.12 -27.69 -14.31
C ARG A 22 26.03 -28.29 -13.42
N ARG A 23 26.23 -29.54 -12.95
CA ARG A 23 25.25 -30.24 -12.11
C ARG A 23 24.96 -29.52 -10.79
N PHE A 24 25.95 -28.87 -10.18
CA PHE A 24 25.75 -28.12 -8.94
C PHE A 24 25.02 -26.80 -9.19
N ALA A 25 25.31 -26.11 -10.30
CA ALA A 25 24.56 -24.90 -10.67
C ALA A 25 23.13 -25.21 -11.09
N GLU A 26 22.88 -26.30 -11.81
CA GLU A 26 21.52 -26.77 -12.11
C GLU A 26 20.77 -27.15 -10.83
N ALA A 27 21.39 -27.90 -9.92
CA ALA A 27 20.79 -28.24 -8.63
C ALA A 27 20.56 -26.98 -7.76
N TYR A 28 21.45 -25.99 -7.80
CA TYR A 28 21.28 -24.72 -7.12
C TYR A 28 20.12 -23.91 -7.71
N VAL A 29 20.05 -23.78 -9.04
CA VAL A 29 18.97 -23.03 -9.70
C VAL A 29 17.63 -23.75 -9.54
N LEU A 30 17.59 -25.08 -9.65
CA LEU A 30 16.38 -25.87 -9.40
C LEU A 30 15.96 -25.82 -7.93
N SER A 31 16.90 -25.88 -6.99
CA SER A 31 16.57 -25.72 -5.56
C SER A 31 16.14 -24.28 -5.23
N HIS A 32 16.70 -23.25 -5.87
CA HIS A 32 16.25 -21.87 -5.69
C HIS A 32 14.92 -21.57 -6.41
N ALA A 33 14.67 -22.21 -7.55
CA ALA A 33 13.38 -22.14 -8.26
C ALA A 33 12.29 -22.91 -7.51
N ASN A 34 12.64 -24.04 -6.88
CA ASN A 34 11.75 -24.86 -6.05
C ASN A 34 11.66 -24.41 -4.59
N MET A 35 12.60 -23.57 -4.10
CA MET A 35 12.37 -22.67 -2.97
C MET A 35 11.39 -21.60 -3.42
N THR A 36 10.19 -22.08 -3.71
CA THR A 36 9.00 -21.31 -3.97
C THR A 36 8.96 -20.20 -2.93
N LYS A 37 9.08 -18.95 -3.40
CA LYS A 37 8.68 -17.78 -2.63
C LYS A 37 7.36 -18.17 -1.97
N LEU A 38 7.34 -18.19 -0.64
CA LEU A 38 6.17 -18.60 0.15
C LEU A 38 4.92 -18.04 -0.55
N PRO A 39 3.99 -18.91 -0.98
CA PRO A 39 2.93 -18.45 -1.85
C PRO A 39 2.09 -17.39 -1.14
N LEU A 40 1.52 -16.45 -1.90
CA LEU A 40 0.87 -15.26 -1.36
C LEU A 40 -0.23 -15.60 -0.34
N TYR A 41 -0.91 -16.73 -0.51
CA TYR A 41 -1.90 -17.24 0.44
C TYR A 41 -1.31 -17.57 1.83
N VAL A 42 -0.05 -18.02 1.93
CA VAL A 42 0.60 -18.30 3.21
C VAL A 42 0.89 -17.01 3.95
N HIS A 43 1.32 -15.96 3.25
CA HIS A 43 1.50 -14.64 3.84
C HIS A 43 0.18 -14.05 4.34
N PHE A 44 -0.90 -14.22 3.57
CA PHE A 44 -2.23 -13.79 3.98
C PHE A 44 -2.71 -14.55 5.23
N LEU A 45 -2.60 -15.87 5.23
CA LEU A 45 -2.97 -16.73 6.37
C LEU A 45 -2.15 -16.38 7.61
N MET A 46 -0.85 -16.10 7.44
CA MET A 46 0.03 -15.65 8.52
C MET A 46 -0.42 -14.29 9.09
N GLY A 47 -0.86 -13.36 8.24
CA GLY A 47 -1.45 -12.10 8.68
C GLY A 47 -2.73 -12.29 9.50
N VAL A 48 -3.66 -13.12 9.00
CA VAL A 48 -4.92 -13.45 9.71
C VAL A 48 -4.63 -14.14 11.04
N GLY A 49 -3.69 -15.09 11.07
CA GLY A 49 -3.26 -15.77 12.29
C GLY A 49 -2.66 -14.80 13.31
N ALA A 50 -1.87 -13.82 12.85
CA ALA A 50 -1.33 -12.79 13.72
C ALA A 50 -2.43 -11.86 14.27
N MET A 51 -3.44 -11.50 13.48
CA MET A 51 -4.58 -10.71 13.96
C MET A 51 -5.40 -11.46 15.02
N LEU A 52 -5.72 -12.74 14.79
CA LEU A 52 -6.43 -13.57 15.76
C LEU A 52 -5.60 -13.75 17.04
N GLY A 53 -4.31 -14.05 16.90
CA GLY A 53 -3.40 -14.17 18.03
C GLY A 53 -3.29 -12.88 18.85
N PHE A 54 -3.21 -11.74 18.17
CA PHE A 54 -3.23 -10.41 18.81
C PHE A 54 -4.51 -10.20 19.61
N ILE A 55 -5.69 -10.47 19.05
CA ILE A 55 -6.98 -10.31 19.74
C ILE A 55 -7.03 -11.20 20.99
N CYS A 56 -6.64 -12.47 20.86
CA CYS A 56 -6.63 -13.41 22.00
C CYS A 56 -5.68 -12.97 23.12
N VAL A 57 -4.45 -12.55 22.77
CA VAL A 57 -3.47 -12.10 23.77
C VAL A 57 -3.92 -10.80 24.43
N MET A 58 -4.44 -9.83 23.68
CA MET A 58 -4.99 -8.60 24.25
C MET A 58 -6.15 -8.90 25.19
N GLY A 59 -7.09 -9.76 24.78
CA GLY A 59 -8.23 -10.16 25.62
C GLY A 59 -7.80 -10.86 26.91
N PHE A 60 -6.79 -11.73 26.85
CA PHE A 60 -6.20 -12.33 28.04
C PHE A 60 -5.56 -11.27 28.96
N LEU A 61 -4.73 -10.38 28.41
CA LEU A 61 -4.05 -9.35 29.21
C LEU A 61 -5.04 -8.42 29.94
N PHE A 62 -6.11 -7.98 29.28
CA PHE A 62 -7.13 -7.13 29.88
C PHE A 62 -8.00 -7.81 30.93
N THR A 63 -8.12 -9.15 30.88
CA THR A 63 -8.93 -9.89 31.87
C THR A 63 -8.14 -10.25 33.13
N THR A 64 -6.81 -10.43 33.02
CA THR A 64 -6.02 -10.98 34.14
C THR A 64 -5.02 -10.01 34.77
N ILE A 65 -4.35 -9.16 33.97
CA ILE A 65 -3.13 -8.46 34.41
C ILE A 65 -3.28 -6.93 34.32
N ILE A 66 -3.90 -6.43 33.25
CA ILE A 66 -3.90 -5.01 32.92
C ILE A 66 -5.26 -4.41 33.30
N HIS A 67 -5.23 -3.38 34.14
CA HIS A 67 -6.37 -2.49 34.34
C HIS A 67 -6.18 -1.27 33.43
N TYR A 68 -7.23 -0.92 32.68
CA TYR A 68 -7.15 0.17 31.68
C TYR A 68 -6.78 1.52 32.30
N ASP A 69 -7.08 1.73 33.58
CA ASP A 69 -6.79 2.99 34.29
C ASP A 69 -5.36 3.06 34.86
N ASP A 70 -4.64 1.94 34.93
CA ASP A 70 -3.26 1.92 35.45
C ASP A 70 -2.24 2.14 34.32
N ILE A 71 -1.84 3.41 34.16
CA ILE A 71 -0.84 3.87 33.19
C ILE A 71 0.47 3.08 33.30
N VAL A 72 0.93 2.76 34.52
CA VAL A 72 2.21 2.07 34.74
C VAL A 72 2.13 0.63 34.23
N SER A 73 1.00 -0.04 34.43
CA SER A 73 0.77 -1.39 33.92
C SER A 73 0.80 -1.43 32.38
N LEU A 74 0.15 -0.47 31.72
CA LEU A 74 0.09 -0.38 30.26
C LEU A 74 1.49 -0.21 29.64
N PHE A 75 2.29 0.74 30.14
CA PHE A 75 3.64 0.94 29.63
C PHE A 75 4.57 -0.23 29.96
N SER A 76 4.55 -0.72 31.20
CA SER A 76 5.46 -1.81 31.62
C SER A 76 5.22 -3.09 30.83
N VAL A 77 3.97 -3.55 30.72
CA VAL A 77 3.62 -4.75 29.93
C VAL A 77 3.85 -4.50 28.44
N GLY A 78 3.59 -3.28 27.96
CA GLY A 78 3.87 -2.87 26.59
C GLY A 78 5.36 -2.97 26.22
N PHE A 79 6.25 -2.42 27.06
CA PHE A 79 7.70 -2.51 26.82
C PHE A 79 8.23 -3.94 27.00
N ILE A 80 7.76 -4.69 28.01
CA ILE A 80 8.17 -6.08 28.23
C ILE A 80 7.79 -6.95 27.02
N SER A 81 6.57 -6.81 26.49
CA SER A 81 6.14 -7.57 25.31
C SER A 81 6.93 -7.21 24.05
N MET A 82 7.27 -5.94 23.83
CA MET A 82 8.16 -5.54 22.71
C MET A 82 9.58 -6.09 22.87
N LEU A 83 10.13 -6.13 24.08
CA LEU A 83 11.45 -6.72 24.35
C LEU A 83 11.44 -8.23 24.10
N LEU A 84 10.40 -8.93 24.58
CA LEU A 84 10.21 -10.36 24.32
C LEU A 84 10.05 -10.65 22.82
N ALA A 85 9.35 -9.79 22.08
CA ALA A 85 9.22 -9.89 20.64
C ALA A 85 10.57 -9.78 19.92
N LEU A 86 11.42 -8.82 20.31
CA LEU A 86 12.77 -8.67 19.77
C LEU A 86 13.63 -9.91 20.05
N LEU A 87 13.60 -10.41 21.29
CA LEU A 87 14.33 -11.62 21.68
C LEU A 87 13.85 -12.84 20.87
N ALA A 88 12.54 -13.03 20.75
CA ALA A 88 11.97 -14.11 19.96
C ALA A 88 12.39 -14.02 18.48
N TYR A 89 12.39 -12.81 17.91
CA TYR A 89 12.80 -12.58 16.52
C TYR A 89 14.27 -12.94 16.27
N TYR A 90 15.19 -12.43 17.09
CA TYR A 90 16.62 -12.68 16.89
C TYR A 90 17.03 -14.13 17.18
N THR A 91 16.34 -14.81 18.09
CA THR A 91 16.62 -16.21 18.43
C THR A 91 16.04 -17.21 17.42
N CYS A 92 14.89 -16.89 16.82
CA CYS A 92 14.19 -17.84 15.93
C CYS A 92 14.54 -17.67 14.45
N ARG A 93 15.13 -16.54 14.02
CA ARG A 93 15.39 -16.26 12.60
C ARG A 93 16.35 -17.23 11.90
N TYR A 94 17.19 -17.96 12.64
CA TYR A 94 18.17 -18.92 12.09
C TYR A 94 17.86 -20.39 12.40
N LYS A 95 16.67 -20.69 12.93
CA LYS A 95 16.27 -22.05 13.28
C LYS A 95 15.62 -22.77 12.10
N THR A 96 15.26 -24.04 12.32
CA THR A 96 14.54 -24.89 11.36
C THR A 96 13.22 -24.24 10.90
N PRO A 97 12.70 -24.56 9.70
CA PRO A 97 11.63 -23.79 9.05
C PRO A 97 10.33 -23.70 9.87
N ILE A 98 9.97 -24.76 10.59
CA ILE A 98 8.76 -24.80 11.43
C ILE A 98 8.92 -23.83 12.62
N TRP A 99 10.01 -23.96 13.37
CA TRP A 99 10.31 -23.10 14.52
C TRP A 99 10.55 -21.65 14.14
N GLN A 100 11.12 -21.42 12.95
CA GLN A 100 11.28 -20.09 12.38
C GLN A 100 9.90 -19.45 12.11
N SER A 101 8.98 -20.16 11.46
CA SER A 101 7.65 -19.62 11.14
C SER A 101 6.84 -19.28 12.40
N LEU A 102 6.81 -20.19 13.38
CA LEU A 102 6.10 -19.99 14.64
C LEU A 102 6.74 -18.86 15.46
N GLY A 103 8.06 -18.86 15.60
CA GLY A 103 8.78 -17.85 16.37
C GLY A 103 8.66 -16.44 15.77
N LEU A 104 8.67 -16.31 14.44
CA LEU A 104 8.45 -15.04 13.76
C LEU A 104 7.00 -14.55 13.90
N GLN A 105 6.01 -15.46 13.86
CA GLN A 105 4.60 -15.13 14.09
C GLN A 105 4.34 -14.69 15.54
N SER A 106 4.87 -15.41 16.52
CA SER A 106 4.75 -15.03 17.94
C SER A 106 5.45 -13.71 18.22
N ALA A 107 6.62 -13.47 17.63
CA ALA A 107 7.32 -12.20 17.74
C ALA A 107 6.50 -11.05 17.15
N LEU A 108 5.87 -11.24 16.00
CA LEU A 108 5.00 -10.23 15.40
C LEU A 108 3.79 -9.93 16.29
N ILE A 109 3.12 -10.95 16.84
CA ILE A 109 1.97 -10.78 17.74
C ILE A 109 2.38 -9.98 18.97
N LEU A 110 3.45 -10.40 19.67
CA LEU A 110 3.95 -9.72 20.86
C LEU A 110 4.39 -8.28 20.57
N MET A 111 4.97 -8.02 19.40
CA MET A 111 5.31 -6.67 18.97
C MET A 111 4.05 -5.82 18.83
N ILE A 112 3.04 -6.27 18.07
CA ILE A 112 1.79 -5.52 17.86
C ILE A 112 1.08 -5.26 19.20
N VAL A 113 0.98 -6.28 20.06
CA VAL A 113 0.43 -6.15 21.43
C VAL A 113 1.15 -5.05 22.19
N GLY A 114 2.48 -5.09 22.22
CA GLY A 114 3.28 -4.13 22.96
C GLY A 114 3.12 -2.70 22.44
N LYS A 115 3.04 -2.51 21.13
CA LYS A 115 2.78 -1.20 20.53
C LYS A 115 1.41 -0.64 20.91
N VAL A 116 0.36 -1.47 20.81
CA VAL A 116 -1.01 -1.06 21.15
C VAL A 116 -1.12 -0.66 22.62
N LEU A 117 -0.53 -1.44 23.53
CA LEU A 117 -0.53 -1.11 24.96
C LEU A 117 0.19 0.21 25.26
N VAL A 118 1.33 0.47 24.62
CA VAL A 118 2.03 1.75 24.78
C VAL A 118 1.19 2.91 24.23
N VAL A 119 0.53 2.73 23.08
CA VAL A 119 -0.37 3.77 22.52
C VAL A 119 -1.56 4.06 23.43
N MET A 120 -2.18 3.02 24.02
CA MET A 120 -3.22 3.18 25.04
C MET A 120 -2.69 3.88 26.30
N GLY A 121 -1.45 3.61 26.69
CA GLY A 121 -0.79 4.34 27.78
C GLY A 121 -0.67 5.84 27.50
N PHE A 122 -0.35 6.23 26.25
CA PHE A 122 -0.32 7.64 25.83
C PHE A 122 -1.71 8.29 25.81
N GLU A 123 -2.74 7.56 25.36
CA GLU A 123 -4.13 8.02 25.43
C GLU A 123 -4.52 8.36 26.88
N GLN A 124 -4.23 7.46 27.82
CA GLN A 124 -4.55 7.66 29.23
C GLN A 124 -3.75 8.80 29.87
N LEU A 125 -2.50 8.95 29.49
CA LEU A 125 -1.66 10.05 29.96
C LEU A 125 -2.25 11.42 29.57
N ALA A 126 -2.88 11.51 28.40
CA ALA A 126 -3.59 12.71 27.96
C ALA A 126 -4.93 12.90 28.69
N ASN A 127 -5.71 11.82 28.89
CA ASN A 127 -6.97 11.87 29.64
C ASN A 127 -6.78 12.35 31.08
N HIS A 128 -5.74 11.88 31.75
CA HIS A 128 -5.37 12.33 33.11
C HIS A 128 -4.72 13.72 33.16
N SER A 129 -4.69 14.45 32.03
CA SER A 129 -4.13 15.81 31.93
C SER A 129 -2.66 15.93 32.35
N LEU A 130 -1.91 14.83 32.31
CA LEU A 130 -0.46 14.83 32.61
C LEU A 130 0.34 15.48 31.48
N ILE A 131 -0.21 15.51 30.27
CA ILE A 131 0.35 16.21 29.12
C ILE A 131 -0.69 17.23 28.59
N PRO A 132 -0.29 18.48 28.27
CA PRO A 132 -1.16 19.49 27.67
C PRO A 132 -1.37 19.25 26.16
N LEU A 133 -1.71 18.02 25.78
CA LEU A 133 -2.00 17.62 24.41
C LEU A 133 -3.40 17.05 24.35
N ARG A 134 -4.12 17.31 23.25
CA ARG A 134 -5.40 16.63 23.02
C ARG A 134 -5.17 15.13 22.84
N VAL A 135 -6.15 14.33 23.25
CA VAL A 135 -6.08 12.87 23.28
C VAL A 135 -5.73 12.29 21.91
N GLU A 136 -6.28 12.85 20.83
CA GLU A 136 -6.03 12.39 19.47
C GLU A 136 -4.56 12.57 19.08
N TRP A 137 -3.97 13.73 19.41
CA TRP A 137 -2.53 13.98 19.18
C TRP A 137 -1.65 13.10 20.06
N ALA A 138 -2.04 12.83 21.30
CA ALA A 138 -1.31 11.94 22.18
C ALA A 138 -1.22 10.52 21.61
N ILE A 139 -2.32 10.01 21.04
CA ILE A 139 -2.33 8.73 20.31
C ILE A 139 -1.33 8.78 19.15
N THR A 140 -1.37 9.82 18.32
CA THR A 140 -0.47 9.92 17.16
C THR A 140 1.00 9.98 17.55
N LEU A 141 1.32 10.70 18.63
CA LEU A 141 2.65 10.79 19.19
C LEU A 141 3.08 9.45 19.79
N GLY A 142 2.19 8.75 20.48
CA GLY A 142 2.45 7.39 20.97
C GLY A 142 2.79 6.43 19.84
N ILE A 143 2.00 6.44 18.75
CA ILE A 143 2.29 5.63 17.57
C ILE A 143 3.65 6.05 16.97
N LEU A 144 3.91 7.33 16.77
CA LEU A 144 5.18 7.81 16.19
C LEU A 144 6.39 7.42 17.05
N LEU A 145 6.31 7.62 18.37
CA LEU A 145 7.39 7.33 19.31
C LEU A 145 7.71 5.84 19.40
N VAL A 146 6.71 4.98 19.22
CA VAL A 146 6.91 3.53 19.22
C VAL A 146 7.38 3.03 17.85
N THR A 147 6.86 3.61 16.77
CA THR A 147 7.18 3.16 15.41
C THR A 147 8.59 3.54 14.97
N LEU A 148 9.11 4.73 15.33
CA LEU A 148 10.49 5.12 15.00
C LEU A 148 11.57 4.11 15.48
N PRO A 149 11.64 3.74 16.78
CA PRO A 149 12.64 2.78 17.26
C PRO A 149 12.38 1.39 16.72
N THR A 150 11.12 0.94 16.67
CA THR A 150 10.79 -0.41 16.19
C THR A 150 11.04 -0.57 14.69
N TYR A 151 10.91 0.49 13.89
CA TYR A 151 11.23 0.46 12.46
C TYR A 151 12.70 0.10 12.20
N VAL A 152 13.61 0.59 13.05
CA VAL A 152 15.05 0.31 12.98
C VAL A 152 15.38 -1.05 13.61
N LEU A 153 14.87 -1.30 14.81
CA LEU A 153 15.23 -2.47 15.63
C LEU A 153 14.57 -3.77 15.18
N PHE A 154 13.39 -3.70 14.55
CA PHE A 154 12.61 -4.87 14.15
C PHE A 154 12.51 -4.96 12.61
N PRO A 155 13.43 -5.66 11.93
CA PRO A 155 13.49 -5.67 10.47
C PRO A 155 12.47 -6.61 9.82
N ASN A 156 11.23 -6.63 10.31
CA ASN A 156 10.13 -7.38 9.72
C ASN A 156 9.32 -6.47 8.75
N PRO A 157 9.18 -6.81 7.46
CA PRO A 157 8.47 -5.98 6.49
C PRO A 157 6.98 -5.79 6.82
N ILE A 158 6.34 -6.77 7.46
CA ILE A 158 4.91 -6.71 7.82
C ILE A 158 4.71 -5.68 8.94
N ASP A 159 5.53 -5.75 9.99
CA ASP A 159 5.47 -4.79 11.10
C ASP A 159 5.77 -3.37 10.64
N ARG A 160 6.78 -3.19 9.77
CA ARG A 160 7.09 -1.88 9.16
C ARG A 160 5.92 -1.34 8.35
N PHE A 161 5.25 -2.17 7.57
CA PHE A 161 4.08 -1.78 6.80
C PHE A 161 2.92 -1.39 7.71
N LEU A 162 2.57 -2.23 8.70
CA LEU A 162 1.49 -1.96 9.67
C LEU A 162 1.77 -0.71 10.51
N SER A 163 3.01 -0.51 10.93
CA SER A 163 3.44 0.65 11.71
C SER A 163 3.36 1.94 10.91
N SER A 164 3.87 1.93 9.67
CA SER A 164 3.82 3.09 8.79
C SER A 164 2.40 3.40 8.32
N THR A 165 1.56 2.40 8.10
CA THR A 165 0.13 2.63 7.82
C THR A 165 -0.56 3.22 9.05
N ALA A 166 -0.35 2.67 10.24
CA ALA A 166 -0.92 3.21 11.47
C ALA A 166 -0.52 4.67 11.75
N THR A 167 0.73 5.06 11.53
CA THR A 167 1.15 6.47 11.70
C THR A 167 0.49 7.38 10.68
N LEU A 168 0.48 6.98 9.40
CA LEU A 168 -0.09 7.80 8.33
C LEU A 168 -1.61 7.92 8.47
N THR A 169 -2.32 6.82 8.73
CA THR A 169 -3.78 6.81 8.99
C THR A 169 -4.15 7.67 10.20
N SER A 170 -3.35 7.61 11.27
CA SER A 170 -3.54 8.44 12.46
C SER A 170 -3.35 9.94 12.18
N LEU A 171 -2.34 10.30 11.38
CA LEU A 171 -2.16 11.68 10.90
C LEU A 171 -3.31 12.13 9.98
N LEU A 172 -3.79 11.22 9.12
CA LEU A 172 -4.94 11.48 8.25
C LEU A 172 -6.19 11.76 9.09
N TYR A 173 -6.46 10.95 10.12
CA TYR A 173 -7.58 11.15 11.03
C TYR A 173 -7.49 12.53 11.72
N ASN A 174 -6.31 12.88 12.25
CA ASN A 174 -6.11 14.20 12.85
C ASN A 174 -6.32 15.35 11.85
N SER A 175 -5.83 15.19 10.62
CA SER A 175 -6.02 16.21 9.59
C SER A 175 -7.49 16.42 9.22
N LEU A 176 -8.29 15.35 9.24
CA LEU A 176 -9.71 15.38 8.91
C LEU A 176 -10.57 15.91 10.06
N PHE A 177 -10.46 15.30 11.24
CA PHE A 177 -11.43 15.52 12.31
C PHE A 177 -11.08 16.68 13.23
N LEU A 178 -9.80 17.02 13.36
CA LEU A 178 -9.36 17.94 14.42
C LEU A 178 -9.31 19.41 13.98
N TYR A 179 -9.00 19.67 12.70
CA TYR A 179 -8.85 21.02 12.17
C TYR A 179 -10.09 21.55 11.44
N SER A 180 -11.13 20.74 11.22
CA SER A 180 -12.41 21.12 10.55
C SER A 180 -12.28 21.82 9.18
N THR A 181 -11.05 21.91 8.65
CA THR A 181 -10.70 22.70 7.47
C THR A 181 -10.19 21.78 6.39
N ASN A 182 -10.89 21.73 5.26
CA ASN A 182 -10.52 20.92 4.10
C ASN A 182 -9.13 21.26 3.53
N VAL A 183 -8.58 22.43 3.88
CA VAL A 183 -7.22 22.85 3.49
C VAL A 183 -6.13 21.98 4.11
N THR A 184 -6.25 21.63 5.39
CA THR A 184 -5.24 20.79 6.08
C THR A 184 -5.23 19.37 5.51
N PHE A 185 -6.42 18.81 5.29
CA PHE A 185 -6.58 17.53 4.61
C PHE A 185 -6.06 17.56 3.18
N PHE A 186 -6.37 18.59 2.39
CA PHE A 186 -5.82 18.75 1.03
C PHE A 186 -4.29 18.88 1.03
N GLY A 187 -3.72 19.62 1.98
CA GLY A 187 -2.27 19.73 2.15
C GLY A 187 -1.63 18.39 2.47
N TYR A 188 -2.24 17.63 3.40
CA TYR A 188 -1.82 16.27 3.73
C TYR A 188 -1.91 15.32 2.52
N PHE A 189 -3.01 15.39 1.76
CA PHE A 189 -3.18 14.63 0.53
C PHE A 189 -2.10 14.94 -0.52
N CYS A 190 -1.81 16.22 -0.76
CA CYS A 190 -0.74 16.65 -1.65
C CYS A 190 0.63 16.14 -1.19
N LEU A 191 0.91 16.20 0.11
CA LEU A 191 2.14 15.69 0.70
C LEU A 191 2.26 14.18 0.51
N LEU A 192 1.19 13.42 0.78
CA LEU A 192 1.16 11.97 0.54
C LEU A 192 1.43 11.63 -0.93
N MET A 193 0.76 12.33 -1.86
CA MET A 193 0.95 12.15 -3.30
C MET A 193 2.41 12.42 -3.72
N PHE A 194 2.98 13.51 -3.22
CA PHE A 194 4.37 13.86 -3.50
C PHE A 194 5.33 12.81 -2.94
N LEU A 195 5.16 12.40 -1.69
CA LEU A 195 6.01 11.37 -1.06
C LEU A 195 5.88 10.02 -1.77
N ALA A 196 4.66 9.58 -2.10
CA ALA A 196 4.45 8.34 -2.84
C ALA A 196 5.14 8.40 -4.21
N GLY A 197 4.92 9.47 -4.98
CA GLY A 197 5.54 9.67 -6.28
C GLY A 197 7.07 9.72 -6.21
N PHE A 198 7.62 10.53 -5.30
CA PHE A 198 9.06 10.65 -5.09
C PHE A 198 9.68 9.30 -4.73
N LEU A 199 9.05 8.59 -3.79
CA LEU A 199 9.54 7.30 -3.36
C LEU A 199 9.48 6.34 -4.56
N PHE A 200 8.40 6.21 -5.33
CA PHE A 200 8.34 5.34 -6.53
C PHE A 200 9.38 5.63 -7.63
N ILE A 201 9.77 6.88 -7.83
CA ILE A 201 10.78 7.28 -8.81
C ILE A 201 12.19 6.91 -8.35
N TRP A 202 12.43 6.83 -7.04
CA TRP A 202 13.75 6.52 -6.49
C TRP A 202 14.21 5.11 -6.90
N ARG A 203 15.26 5.03 -7.73
CA ARG A 203 15.72 3.79 -8.38
C ARG A 203 16.47 2.81 -7.46
N ASN A 204 17.15 3.28 -6.42
CA ASN A 204 18.04 2.45 -5.59
C ASN A 204 17.49 2.26 -4.17
N LYS A 205 16.33 1.61 -4.06
CA LYS A 205 15.64 1.44 -2.77
C LYS A 205 16.18 0.22 -2.02
N SER A 206 16.44 0.40 -0.73
CA SER A 206 16.55 -0.74 0.17
C SER A 206 15.18 -1.37 0.40
N LEU A 207 15.16 -2.67 0.69
CA LEU A 207 13.94 -3.43 1.00
C LEU A 207 13.14 -2.85 2.18
N SER A 208 13.74 -1.99 3.01
CA SER A 208 13.04 -1.31 4.10
C SER A 208 12.02 -0.28 3.58
N TRP A 209 12.38 0.45 2.53
CA TRP A 209 11.55 1.53 1.99
C TRP A 209 10.36 1.02 1.18
N SER A 210 10.33 -0.25 0.76
CA SER A 210 9.18 -0.81 0.03
C SER A 210 7.93 -0.88 0.91
N SER A 211 8.06 -1.28 2.18
CA SER A 211 6.94 -1.27 3.14
C SER A 211 6.34 0.13 3.31
N LEU A 212 7.18 1.17 3.33
CA LEU A 212 6.71 2.56 3.41
C LEU A 212 5.98 3.01 2.14
N ASN A 213 6.45 2.59 0.95
CA ASN A 213 5.76 2.88 -0.32
C ASN A 213 4.33 2.32 -0.31
N TYR A 214 4.17 1.05 0.08
CA TYR A 214 2.85 0.44 0.16
C TYR A 214 1.97 1.08 1.22
N ALA A 215 2.55 1.49 2.36
CA ALA A 215 1.81 2.22 3.38
C ALA A 215 1.25 3.55 2.84
N LEU A 216 2.07 4.33 2.13
CA LEU A 216 1.65 5.58 1.47
C LEU A 216 0.54 5.35 0.43
N VAL A 217 0.62 4.28 -0.36
CA VAL A 217 -0.42 3.95 -1.35
C VAL A 217 -1.73 3.60 -0.67
N ILE A 218 -1.70 2.79 0.39
CA ILE A 218 -2.91 2.41 1.13
C ILE A 218 -3.54 3.62 1.81
N THR A 219 -2.74 4.51 2.42
CA THR A 219 -3.27 5.73 3.05
C THR A 219 -3.77 6.74 2.02
N LEU A 220 -3.19 6.79 0.82
CA LEU A 220 -3.75 7.53 -0.31
C LEU A 220 -5.12 6.96 -0.74
N CYS A 221 -5.25 5.63 -0.83
CA CYS A 221 -6.54 4.99 -1.12
C CYS A 221 -7.58 5.35 -0.05
N GLU A 222 -7.23 5.22 1.23
CA GLU A 222 -8.11 5.60 2.34
C GLU A 222 -8.52 7.07 2.28
N SER A 223 -7.59 7.99 1.99
CA SER A 223 -7.89 9.41 1.86
C SER A 223 -8.94 9.69 0.77
N VAL A 224 -8.87 8.96 -0.35
CA VAL A 224 -9.83 9.13 -1.44
C VAL A 224 -11.18 8.49 -1.13
N LEU A 225 -11.22 7.40 -0.35
CA LEU A 225 -12.47 6.80 0.13
C LEU A 225 -13.21 7.71 1.11
N LEU A 226 -12.48 8.51 1.89
CA LEU A 226 -13.08 9.39 2.90
C LEU A 226 -13.61 10.70 2.31
N LEU A 227 -13.11 11.14 1.14
CA LEU A 227 -13.53 12.38 0.47
C LEU A 227 -15.06 12.60 0.37
N PRO A 228 -15.90 11.61 -0.03
CA PRO A 228 -17.34 11.80 -0.16
C PRO A 228 -18.05 12.09 1.17
N PHE A 229 -17.51 11.59 2.28
CA PHE A 229 -18.14 11.65 3.61
C PHE A 229 -18.02 13.03 4.27
N PHE A 230 -17.13 13.92 3.80
CA PHE A 230 -16.82 15.19 4.48
C PHE A 230 -17.20 16.43 3.67
N SER A 231 -18.36 16.37 3.00
CA SER A 231 -18.93 17.48 2.22
C SER A 231 -19.58 18.59 3.08
N ASP A 232 -19.23 18.72 4.36
CA ASP A 232 -19.83 19.65 5.32
C ASP A 232 -19.59 21.14 5.02
N PRO A 233 -20.54 22.05 5.27
CA PRO A 233 -20.54 23.45 4.86
C PRO A 233 -19.66 24.37 5.74
N SER A 234 -18.36 24.08 5.86
CA SER A 234 -17.41 25.01 6.48
C SER A 234 -16.91 26.10 5.51
N TYR A 235 -16.44 27.23 6.05
CA TYR A 235 -16.13 28.47 5.30
C TYR A 235 -14.86 28.42 4.44
N LEU A 236 -13.99 27.40 4.60
CA LEU A 236 -12.76 27.21 3.81
C LEU A 236 -12.78 25.85 3.10
N LYS A 237 -13.63 25.74 2.07
CA LYS A 237 -13.72 24.55 1.22
C LYS A 237 -12.69 24.58 0.10
N VAL A 238 -11.79 23.60 0.11
CA VAL A 238 -11.10 23.20 -1.12
C VAL A 238 -12.13 22.48 -1.99
N PRO A 239 -12.37 22.94 -3.22
CA PRO A 239 -13.36 22.31 -4.09
C PRO A 239 -12.87 20.95 -4.59
N SER A 240 -13.78 20.00 -4.81
CA SER A 240 -13.44 18.62 -5.21
C SER A 240 -12.62 18.55 -6.51
N PHE A 241 -12.80 19.52 -7.41
CA PHE A 241 -11.99 19.61 -8.64
C PHE A 241 -10.49 19.83 -8.35
N ALA A 242 -10.12 20.38 -7.20
CA ALA A 242 -8.71 20.57 -6.85
C ALA A 242 -8.01 19.21 -6.60
N PHE A 243 -8.70 18.26 -5.95
CA PHE A 243 -8.19 16.90 -5.77
C PHE A 243 -8.02 16.18 -7.11
N ASN A 244 -9.00 16.34 -8.01
CA ASN A 244 -8.90 15.84 -9.38
C ASN A 244 -7.75 16.48 -10.15
N GLY A 245 -7.55 17.79 -10.00
CA GLY A 245 -6.46 18.51 -10.62
C GLY A 245 -5.09 17.98 -10.19
N VAL A 246 -4.88 17.78 -8.88
CA VAL A 246 -3.64 17.22 -8.34
C VAL A 246 -3.40 15.80 -8.85
N LEU A 247 -4.42 14.93 -8.83
CA LEU A 247 -4.31 13.56 -9.35
C LEU A 247 -4.09 13.53 -10.87
N GLY A 248 -4.77 14.40 -11.62
CA GLY A 248 -4.58 14.55 -13.06
C GLY A 248 -3.17 14.99 -13.42
N ILE A 249 -2.63 15.99 -12.72
CA ILE A 249 -1.24 16.43 -12.88
C ILE A 249 -0.27 15.29 -12.54
N ALA A 250 -0.52 14.56 -11.45
CA ALA A 250 0.31 13.41 -11.07
C ALA A 250 0.30 12.29 -12.12
N LEU A 251 -0.85 12.00 -12.72
CA LEU A 251 -0.98 11.04 -13.81
C LEU A 251 -0.25 11.49 -15.08
N ILE A 252 -0.40 12.77 -15.47
CA ILE A 252 0.34 13.34 -16.61
C ILE A 252 1.84 13.19 -16.37
N PHE A 253 2.31 13.54 -15.17
CA PHE A 253 3.71 13.39 -14.80
C PHE A 253 4.19 11.93 -14.87
N LEU A 254 3.36 10.99 -14.41
CA LEU A 254 3.63 9.56 -14.51
C LEU A 254 3.72 9.09 -15.98
N CYS A 255 2.81 9.53 -16.85
CA CYS A 255 2.87 9.25 -18.29
C CYS A 255 4.16 9.78 -18.93
N LEU A 256 4.59 10.99 -18.56
CA LEU A 256 5.83 11.60 -19.07
C LEU A 256 7.08 10.84 -18.62
N ILE A 257 7.14 10.39 -17.36
CA ILE A 257 8.26 9.57 -16.86
C ILE A 257 8.34 8.25 -17.65
N LEU A 258 7.21 7.58 -17.84
CA LEU A 258 7.17 6.31 -18.57
C LEU A 258 7.55 6.49 -20.06
N ALA A 259 7.15 7.62 -20.65
CA ALA A 259 7.54 7.99 -22.01
C ALA A 259 9.04 8.30 -22.13
N GLN A 260 9.64 8.89 -21.09
CA GLN A 260 11.08 9.17 -21.04
C GLN A 260 11.90 7.88 -21.06
N GLU A 261 11.51 6.89 -20.24
CA GLU A 261 12.19 5.59 -20.21
C GLU A 261 12.18 4.91 -21.58
N LYS A 262 11.11 5.08 -22.35
CA LYS A 262 10.96 4.52 -23.71
C LYS A 262 11.49 5.43 -24.83
N ARG A 263 12.09 6.59 -24.52
CA ARG A 263 12.54 7.63 -25.49
C ARG A 263 11.45 8.13 -26.45
N GLN A 264 10.19 8.09 -26.04
CA GLN A 264 9.02 8.47 -26.86
C GLN A 264 8.30 9.72 -26.32
N LEU A 265 9.02 10.65 -25.70
CA LEU A 265 8.46 11.83 -25.01
C LEU A 265 7.45 12.63 -25.85
N PHE A 266 7.72 12.81 -27.15
CA PHE A 266 6.88 13.57 -28.08
C PHE A 266 6.13 12.71 -29.10
N GLY A 267 5.89 11.43 -28.79
CA GLY A 267 5.06 10.58 -29.64
C GLY A 267 3.59 11.04 -29.64
N ILE A 268 2.90 10.89 -30.78
CA ILE A 268 1.46 11.17 -30.87
C ILE A 268 0.68 10.42 -29.78
N SER A 269 1.11 9.21 -29.42
CA SER A 269 0.52 8.39 -28.36
C SER A 269 0.65 9.01 -26.97
N THR A 270 1.77 9.68 -26.64
CA THR A 270 1.94 10.33 -25.32
C THR A 270 1.09 11.59 -25.22
N LEU A 271 1.01 12.35 -26.31
CA LEU A 271 0.18 13.54 -26.41
C LEU A 271 -1.32 13.19 -26.27
N LEU A 272 -1.77 12.13 -26.97
CA LEU A 272 -3.12 11.58 -26.83
C LEU A 272 -3.40 11.07 -25.40
N ALA A 273 -2.44 10.39 -24.77
CA ALA A 273 -2.59 9.94 -23.39
C ALA A 273 -2.73 11.11 -22.40
N CYS A 274 -1.90 12.14 -22.52
CA CYS A 274 -1.99 13.35 -21.68
C CYS A 274 -3.33 14.07 -21.88
N LEU A 275 -3.80 14.19 -23.13
CA LEU A 275 -5.08 14.80 -23.45
C LEU A 275 -6.25 13.98 -22.88
N ALA A 276 -6.19 12.65 -22.99
CA ALA A 276 -7.17 11.75 -22.40
C ALA A 276 -7.20 11.85 -20.87
N VAL A 277 -6.05 11.89 -20.20
CA VAL A 277 -5.96 12.07 -18.74
C VAL A 277 -6.52 13.43 -18.32
N LEU A 278 -6.23 14.49 -19.08
CA LEU A 278 -6.76 15.82 -18.80
C LEU A 278 -8.28 15.86 -18.94
N ALA A 279 -8.83 15.32 -20.03
CA ALA A 279 -10.28 15.18 -20.19
C ALA A 279 -10.90 14.33 -19.06
N LEU A 280 -10.23 13.25 -18.68
CA LEU A 280 -10.67 12.39 -17.59
C LEU A 280 -10.65 13.11 -16.24
N ALA A 281 -9.66 13.96 -15.98
CA ALA A 281 -9.56 14.72 -14.73
C ALA A 281 -10.69 15.75 -14.57
N PHE A 282 -11.22 16.28 -15.68
CA PHE A 282 -12.38 17.17 -15.65
C PHE A 282 -13.70 16.45 -15.35
N VAL A 283 -13.84 15.20 -15.83
CA VAL A 283 -15.12 14.48 -15.79
C VAL A 283 -15.22 13.48 -14.63
N SER A 284 -14.08 12.92 -14.20
CA SER A 284 -14.07 11.75 -13.31
C SER A 284 -13.99 12.10 -11.83
N THR A 285 -14.26 11.10 -11.00
CA THR A 285 -14.04 11.17 -9.56
C THR A 285 -12.56 10.93 -9.22
N PRO A 286 -12.05 11.46 -8.09
CA PRO A 286 -10.65 11.30 -7.70
C PRO A 286 -10.27 9.82 -7.51
N GLY A 287 -11.22 8.98 -7.11
CA GLY A 287 -11.00 7.53 -6.97
C GLY A 287 -10.67 6.83 -8.29
N ILE A 288 -11.34 7.20 -9.38
CA ILE A 288 -11.06 6.62 -10.71
C ILE A 288 -9.66 7.02 -11.19
N LEU A 289 -9.28 8.29 -11.00
CA LEU A 289 -7.95 8.79 -11.36
C LEU A 289 -6.85 8.08 -10.57
N LEU A 290 -7.01 7.94 -9.24
CA LEU A 290 -6.05 7.21 -8.42
C LEU A 290 -5.95 5.74 -8.85
N ALA A 291 -7.08 5.07 -9.08
CA ALA A 291 -7.11 3.67 -9.48
C ALA A 291 -6.37 3.42 -10.81
N LEU A 292 -6.57 4.30 -11.81
CA LEU A 292 -5.82 4.25 -13.06
C LEU A 292 -4.33 4.49 -12.85
N GLY A 293 -3.96 5.43 -11.98
CA GLY A 293 -2.55 5.68 -11.64
C GLY A 293 -1.88 4.45 -11.05
N LEU A 294 -2.56 3.75 -10.15
CA LEU A 294 -2.07 2.51 -9.55
C LEU A 294 -1.95 1.36 -10.55
N LEU A 295 -2.91 1.23 -11.48
CA LEU A 295 -2.86 0.23 -12.55
C LEU A 295 -1.71 0.49 -13.53
N ILE A 296 -1.53 1.75 -13.96
CA ILE A 296 -0.43 2.11 -14.87
C ILE A 296 0.91 1.91 -14.18
N LEU A 297 1.03 2.34 -12.91
CA LEU A 297 2.24 2.18 -12.12
C LEU A 297 2.56 0.71 -11.85
N GLY A 298 1.56 -0.09 -11.47
CA GLY A 298 1.69 -1.52 -11.21
C GLY A 298 2.10 -2.30 -12.46
N TYR A 299 1.55 -1.95 -13.63
CA TYR A 299 1.98 -2.50 -14.90
C TYR A 299 3.42 -2.11 -15.23
N ALA A 300 3.79 -0.83 -15.07
CA ALA A 300 5.13 -0.33 -15.37
C ALA A 300 6.23 -0.91 -14.48
N LYS A 301 5.93 -1.15 -13.19
CA LYS A 301 6.89 -1.73 -12.23
C LYS A 301 6.78 -3.25 -12.11
N HIS A 302 5.89 -3.89 -12.86
CA HIS A 302 5.57 -5.33 -12.74
C HIS A 302 5.20 -5.76 -11.31
N GLU A 303 4.53 -4.88 -10.56
CA GLU A 303 4.10 -5.15 -9.19
C GLU A 303 2.63 -5.58 -9.16
N MET A 304 2.41 -6.88 -8.93
CA MET A 304 1.05 -7.44 -8.86
C MET A 304 0.20 -6.80 -7.76
N ALA A 305 0.80 -6.43 -6.63
CA ALA A 305 0.09 -5.82 -5.51
C ALA A 305 -0.61 -4.51 -5.92
N LEU A 306 0.09 -3.62 -6.64
CA LEU A 306 -0.47 -2.36 -7.12
C LEU A 306 -1.57 -2.58 -8.16
N ASN A 307 -1.41 -3.58 -9.03
CA ASN A 307 -2.46 -3.93 -10.01
C ASN A 307 -3.72 -4.48 -9.34
N ILE A 308 -3.58 -5.32 -8.32
CA ILE A 308 -4.72 -5.87 -7.56
C ILE A 308 -5.43 -4.74 -6.80
N ILE A 309 -4.68 -3.90 -6.08
CA ILE A 309 -5.24 -2.77 -5.34
C ILE A 309 -5.93 -1.80 -6.30
N GLY A 310 -5.25 -1.38 -7.38
CA GLY A 310 -5.81 -0.48 -8.40
C GLY A 310 -7.04 -1.05 -9.08
N GLY A 311 -7.06 -2.34 -9.42
CA GLY A 311 -8.21 -3.00 -10.02
C GLY A 311 -9.40 -3.11 -9.07
N ALA A 312 -9.16 -3.47 -7.80
CA ALA A 312 -10.21 -3.51 -6.77
C ALA A 312 -10.79 -2.11 -6.51
N PHE A 313 -9.92 -1.09 -6.44
CA PHE A 313 -10.31 0.30 -6.23
C PHE A 313 -11.10 0.84 -7.43
N LEU A 314 -10.68 0.52 -8.66
CA LEU A 314 -11.42 0.86 -9.87
C LEU A 314 -12.84 0.26 -9.85
N CYS A 315 -12.96 -1.03 -9.50
CA CYS A 315 -14.27 -1.68 -9.39
C CYS A 315 -15.15 -0.99 -8.35
N LEU A 316 -14.60 -0.71 -7.17
CA LEU A 316 -15.31 -0.05 -6.08
C LEU A 316 -15.80 1.34 -6.49
N PHE A 317 -14.94 2.18 -7.08
CA PHE A 317 -15.34 3.53 -7.48
C PHE A 317 -16.25 3.56 -8.70
N LEU A 318 -16.17 2.59 -9.60
CA LEU A 318 -17.15 2.44 -10.68
C LEU A 318 -18.53 2.10 -10.12
N ILE A 319 -18.61 1.23 -9.11
CA ILE A 319 -19.87 0.92 -8.42
C ILE A 319 -20.41 2.17 -7.74
N LEU A 320 -19.59 2.87 -6.95
CA LEU A 320 -20.02 4.11 -6.28
C LEU A 320 -20.49 5.18 -7.27
N PHE A 321 -19.71 5.43 -8.32
CA PHE A 321 -20.04 6.37 -9.38
C PHE A 321 -21.37 6.00 -10.09
N TYR A 322 -21.58 4.70 -10.36
CA TYR A 322 -22.82 4.22 -10.96
C TYR A 322 -24.05 4.51 -10.09
N TYR A 323 -23.91 4.38 -8.76
CA TYR A 323 -25.00 4.66 -7.83
C TYR A 323 -25.25 6.17 -7.65
N GLU A 324 -24.21 7.01 -7.70
CA GLU A 324 -24.34 8.48 -7.57
C GLU A 324 -25.02 9.15 -8.76
N LEU A 325 -25.02 8.54 -9.95
CA LEU A 325 -25.66 9.10 -11.14
C LEU A 325 -27.16 9.35 -10.90
N PRO A 326 -27.67 10.58 -11.10
CA PRO A 326 -29.06 10.97 -10.86
C PRO A 326 -29.97 10.53 -12.02
N PHE A 327 -29.86 9.27 -12.44
CA PHE A 327 -30.63 8.67 -13.52
C PHE A 327 -31.53 7.56 -13.00
N THR A 328 -32.63 7.31 -13.71
CA THR A 328 -33.55 6.20 -13.45
C THR A 328 -32.89 4.85 -13.77
N LEU A 329 -33.34 3.76 -13.13
CA LEU A 329 -32.70 2.43 -13.26
C LEU A 329 -32.68 1.92 -14.71
N ASP A 330 -33.73 2.18 -15.48
CA ASP A 330 -33.84 1.84 -16.89
C ASP A 330 -32.77 2.54 -17.74
N TYR A 331 -32.53 3.83 -17.49
CA TYR A 331 -31.49 4.60 -18.17
C TYR A 331 -30.09 4.07 -17.81
N LYS A 332 -29.85 3.75 -16.53
CA LYS A 332 -28.57 3.17 -16.10
C LYS A 332 -28.32 1.78 -16.72
N ALA A 333 -29.36 0.96 -16.92
CA ALA A 333 -29.26 -0.32 -17.61
C ALA A 333 -28.94 -0.14 -19.11
N ALA A 334 -29.60 0.80 -19.79
CA ALA A 334 -29.31 1.14 -21.18
C ALA A 334 -27.86 1.64 -21.36
N LEU A 335 -27.35 2.42 -20.41
CA LEU A 335 -25.97 2.93 -20.40
C LEU A 335 -24.95 1.78 -20.22
N LEU A 336 -25.25 0.79 -19.38
CA LEU A 336 -24.40 -0.39 -19.21
C LEU A 336 -24.36 -1.26 -20.47
N ILE A 337 -25.50 -1.44 -21.13
CA ILE A 337 -25.59 -2.20 -22.38
C ILE A 337 -24.83 -1.47 -23.49
N SER A 338 -25.01 -0.16 -23.63
CA SER A 338 -24.34 0.62 -24.67
C SER A 338 -22.82 0.66 -24.49
N THR A 339 -22.34 0.84 -23.25
CA THR A 339 -20.89 0.77 -22.94
C THR A 339 -20.32 -0.63 -23.19
N GLY A 340 -21.05 -1.69 -22.86
CA GLY A 340 -20.67 -3.07 -23.20
C GLY A 340 -20.56 -3.32 -24.71
N VAL A 341 -21.51 -2.82 -25.49
CA VAL A 341 -21.49 -2.89 -26.96
C VAL A 341 -20.31 -2.10 -27.53
N ILE A 342 -20.06 -0.90 -27.02
CA ILE A 342 -18.91 -0.07 -27.42
C ILE A 342 -17.58 -0.79 -27.11
N MET A 343 -17.43 -1.38 -25.92
CA MET A 343 -16.21 -2.13 -25.59
C MET A 343 -16.00 -3.34 -26.49
N LEU A 344 -17.07 -4.07 -26.84
CA LEU A 344 -17.02 -5.17 -27.81
C LEU A 344 -16.59 -4.66 -29.20
N ALA A 345 -17.14 -3.54 -29.66
CA ALA A 345 -16.76 -2.91 -30.92
C ALA A 345 -15.29 -2.47 -30.93
N ILE A 346 -14.81 -1.85 -29.85
CA ILE A 346 -13.40 -1.46 -29.69
C ILE A 346 -12.51 -2.71 -29.70
N ARG A 347 -12.87 -3.77 -28.99
CA ARG A 347 -12.11 -5.02 -28.97
C ARG A 347 -12.00 -5.64 -30.37
N LEU A 348 -13.10 -5.65 -31.11
CA LEU A 348 -13.10 -6.13 -32.50
C LEU A 348 -12.22 -5.25 -33.39
N PHE A 349 -12.29 -3.94 -33.23
CA PHE A 349 -11.47 -2.98 -33.97
C PHE A 349 -9.98 -3.14 -33.70
N VAL A 350 -9.57 -3.27 -32.42
CA VAL A 350 -8.18 -3.52 -32.04
C VAL A 350 -7.68 -4.85 -32.61
N LYS A 351 -8.51 -5.90 -32.56
CA LYS A 351 -8.18 -7.20 -33.14
C LYS A 351 -8.03 -7.13 -34.66
N LEU A 352 -8.89 -6.37 -35.34
CA LEU A 352 -8.84 -6.14 -36.79
C LEU A 352 -7.61 -5.32 -37.21
N MET A 353 -7.18 -4.36 -36.38
CA MET A 353 -5.99 -3.55 -36.63
C MET A 353 -4.66 -4.29 -36.44
N ARG A 354 -4.65 -5.56 -36.00
CA ARG A 354 -3.44 -6.38 -35.79
C ARG A 354 -2.34 -5.61 -35.02
N TRP A 355 -2.73 -4.86 -34.00
CA TRP A 355 -1.79 -4.05 -33.20
C TRP A 355 -0.70 -4.92 -32.54
N ASP A 356 -1.00 -6.20 -32.29
CA ASP A 356 -0.05 -7.21 -31.75
C ASP A 356 0.98 -7.73 -32.77
N ASP A 357 0.82 -7.51 -34.08
CA ASP A 357 1.73 -8.08 -35.10
C ASP A 357 2.95 -7.18 -35.39
N SER A 358 3.24 -6.18 -34.54
CA SER A 358 4.41 -5.28 -34.72
C SER A 358 5.64 -5.63 -33.89
N GLU A 359 5.59 -6.70 -33.09
CA GLU A 359 6.75 -7.27 -32.39
C GLU A 359 6.83 -8.80 -32.61
N SER A 360 7.25 -9.21 -33.82
CA SER A 360 7.84 -10.54 -34.05
C SER A 360 9.28 -10.39 -34.54
#